data_AF-A0A5M6CMP0-F1
#
_entry.id   AF-A0A5M6CMP0-F1
#
_cell.length_a   1.000
_cell.length_b   1.000
_cell.length_c   1.000
_cell.angle_alpha   90.00
_cell.angle_beta   90.00
_cell.angle_gamma   90.00
#
_symmetry.space_group_name_H-M   'P 1'
#
loop_
_entity.id
_entity.type
_entity.pdbx_description
1 polymer ?
#
loop_
_entity_poly.entity_id
_entity_poly.type
_entity_poly.pdbx_seq_one_letter_code
_entity_poly.pdbx_strand_id
1 'polypeptide(L)'
;MQQWLADMQRAVDGFCGVSSQLLTRHRAASEEARQVEEQWRLGDRLREERSALNHVIRDLHSLLTKIDALRISIRCTEDFSVLAPAMRETAEQIESVLPSLQADFLTIRHSALDLLRWEKRFAHIEDSDLPAQYRERCGQLLSYTPLFRPALEAMQRDLLERSKRSKIFPELQALLAALNHYNVAIESARGFVQSVVNPPMDLVFHETEQFLTDWDTVDTQQRAELATVLNDSCQLLLYDQAGFRQAVQEIQHPVSDGVDSSLYVLPDGRWRIILAVDEDPVFAELIVTLLRLVPNDRLEPALQSVMDGLYRDFSPER
;
A
#
# COMPACT_ATOMS: atom_id res chain seq x y z
N MET A 1 11.47 -21.80 -12.79
CA MET A 1 12.17 -20.74 -12.06
C MET A 1 12.94 -19.79 -12.97
N GLN A 2 13.91 -20.27 -13.75
CA GLN A 2 14.70 -19.37 -14.63
C GLN A 2 13.85 -18.59 -15.66
N GLN A 3 12.86 -19.24 -16.27
CA GLN A 3 11.93 -18.56 -17.19
C GLN A 3 11.14 -17.45 -16.49
N TRP A 4 10.60 -17.73 -15.30
CA TRP A 4 9.86 -16.74 -14.50
C TRP A 4 10.72 -15.53 -14.15
N LEU A 5 11.98 -15.74 -13.75
CA LEU A 5 12.91 -14.64 -13.45
C LEU A 5 13.16 -13.78 -14.68
N ALA A 6 13.39 -14.40 -15.85
CA ALA A 6 13.59 -13.68 -17.10
C ALA A 6 12.33 -12.91 -17.54
N ASP A 7 11.14 -13.46 -17.32
CA ASP A 7 9.87 -12.80 -17.63
C ASP A 7 9.63 -11.61 -16.70
N MET A 8 9.86 -11.78 -15.40
CA MET A 8 9.70 -10.73 -14.39
C MET A 8 10.70 -9.59 -14.60
N GLN A 9 11.97 -9.89 -14.93
CA GLN A 9 12.96 -8.86 -15.23
C GLN A 9 12.56 -8.03 -16.45
N ARG A 10 12.08 -8.69 -17.52
CA ARG A 10 11.57 -7.99 -18.72
C ARG A 10 10.36 -7.12 -18.40
N ALA A 11 9.46 -7.59 -17.54
CA ALA A 11 8.32 -6.81 -17.09
C ALA A 11 8.74 -5.57 -16.30
N VAL A 12 9.72 -5.69 -15.39
CA VAL A 12 10.27 -4.55 -14.62
C VAL A 12 10.98 -3.55 -15.53
N ASP A 13 11.82 -4.02 -16.46
CA ASP A 13 12.48 -3.12 -17.40
C ASP A 13 11.46 -2.38 -18.28
N GLY A 14 10.39 -3.06 -18.72
CA GLY A 14 9.28 -2.46 -19.46
C GLY A 14 8.53 -1.42 -18.63
N PHE A 15 8.22 -1.73 -17.37
CA PHE A 15 7.57 -0.82 -16.43
C PHE A 15 8.41 0.43 -16.18
N CYS A 16 9.66 0.28 -15.73
CA CYS A 16 10.56 1.41 -15.47
C CYS A 16 10.81 2.25 -16.74
N GLY A 17 10.81 1.62 -17.91
CA GLY A 17 10.88 2.30 -19.20
C GLY A 17 9.69 3.23 -19.42
N VAL A 18 8.46 2.79 -19.13
CA VAL A 18 7.26 3.61 -19.21
C VAL A 18 7.26 4.71 -18.14
N SER A 19 7.64 4.41 -16.88
CA SER A 19 7.74 5.44 -15.82
C SER A 19 8.67 6.59 -16.23
N SER A 20 9.84 6.23 -16.80
CA SER A 20 10.84 7.21 -17.26
C SER A 20 10.33 8.03 -18.44
N GLN A 21 9.59 7.40 -19.37
CA GLN A 21 8.98 8.11 -20.51
C GLN A 21 7.88 9.06 -20.04
N LEU A 22 7.04 8.63 -19.10
CA LEU A 22 5.99 9.45 -18.51
C LEU A 22 6.59 10.71 -17.90
N LEU A 23 7.59 10.56 -17.02
CA LEU A 23 8.29 11.69 -16.41
C LEU A 23 8.93 12.60 -17.47
N THR A 24 9.68 12.05 -18.42
CA THR A 24 10.44 12.85 -19.39
C THR A 24 9.53 13.63 -20.34
N ARG A 25 8.49 12.98 -20.89
CA ARG A 25 7.59 13.63 -21.86
C ARG A 25 6.71 14.67 -21.17
N HIS A 26 6.16 14.35 -20.02
CA HIS A 26 5.25 15.25 -19.30
C HIS A 26 6.01 16.41 -18.64
N ARG A 27 7.28 16.23 -18.25
CA ARG A 27 8.18 17.32 -17.82
C ARG A 27 8.43 18.33 -18.95
N ALA A 28 8.53 17.86 -20.20
CA ALA A 28 8.77 18.74 -21.34
C ALA A 28 7.53 19.55 -21.75
N ALA A 29 6.33 19.19 -21.24
CA ALA A 29 5.08 19.83 -21.61
C ALA A 29 4.81 21.14 -20.86
N SER A 30 5.30 21.29 -19.63
CA SER A 30 5.04 22.47 -18.80
C SER A 30 6.21 22.80 -17.85
N GLU A 31 6.52 24.10 -17.72
CA GLU A 31 7.50 24.59 -16.74
C GLU A 31 7.03 24.37 -15.30
N GLU A 32 5.72 24.48 -15.06
CA GLU A 32 5.11 24.17 -13.75
C GLU A 32 5.29 22.69 -13.41
N ALA A 33 5.05 21.80 -14.37
CA ALA A 33 5.29 20.36 -14.19
C ALA A 33 6.74 20.08 -13.80
N ARG A 34 7.70 20.78 -14.43
CA ARG A 34 9.13 20.66 -14.11
C ARG A 34 9.46 21.11 -12.69
N GLN A 35 8.91 22.24 -12.25
CA GLN A 35 9.17 22.74 -10.90
C GLN A 35 8.61 21.80 -9.83
N VAL A 36 7.38 21.30 -10.03
CA VAL A 36 6.77 20.34 -9.11
C VAL A 36 7.52 19.01 -9.12
N GLU A 37 8.00 18.56 -10.29
CA GLU A 37 8.84 17.36 -10.42
C GLU A 37 10.10 17.43 -9.55
N GLU A 38 10.81 18.56 -9.61
CA GLU A 38 12.01 18.81 -8.81
C GLU A 38 11.68 18.92 -7.31
N GLN A 39 10.59 19.60 -6.97
CA GLN A 39 10.12 19.73 -5.58
C GLN A 39 9.74 18.38 -4.97
N TRP A 40 9.05 17.53 -5.72
CA TRP A 40 8.60 16.20 -5.28
C TRP A 40 9.69 15.14 -5.42
N ARG A 41 10.81 15.50 -6.05
CA ARG A 41 11.96 14.64 -6.31
C ARG A 41 11.56 13.37 -7.07
N LEU A 42 10.68 13.49 -8.06
CA LEU A 42 10.12 12.32 -8.75
C LEU A 42 11.21 11.50 -9.47
N GLY A 43 12.26 12.15 -9.99
CA GLY A 43 13.41 11.44 -10.54
C GLY A 43 14.16 10.57 -9.52
N ASP A 44 14.23 10.99 -8.25
CA ASP A 44 14.78 10.16 -7.17
C ASP A 44 13.84 9.01 -6.84
N ARG A 45 12.54 9.29 -6.70
CA ARG A 45 11.51 8.28 -6.43
C ARG A 45 11.46 7.19 -7.50
N LEU A 46 11.60 7.52 -8.79
CA LEU A 46 11.69 6.52 -9.86
C LEU A 46 12.94 5.63 -9.76
N ARG A 47 14.06 6.17 -9.26
CA ARG A 47 15.26 5.37 -9.01
C ARG A 47 15.07 4.44 -7.82
N GLU A 48 14.43 4.93 -6.76
CA GLU A 48 14.07 4.15 -5.58
C GLU A 48 13.08 3.04 -5.95
N GLU A 49 12.04 3.33 -6.73
CA GLU A 49 11.08 2.37 -7.29
C GLU A 49 11.79 1.26 -8.06
N ARG A 50 12.72 1.61 -8.95
CA ARG A 50 13.49 0.62 -9.70
C ARG A 50 14.35 -0.25 -8.78
N SER A 51 14.98 0.35 -7.77
CA SER A 51 15.77 -0.40 -6.79
C SER A 51 14.90 -1.37 -6.00
N ALA A 52 13.75 -0.90 -5.52
CA ALA A 52 12.76 -1.69 -4.79
C ALA A 52 12.21 -2.84 -5.64
N LEU A 53 11.88 -2.61 -6.91
CA LEU A 53 11.46 -3.68 -7.83
C LEU A 53 12.53 -4.76 -8.02
N ASN A 54 13.79 -4.36 -8.18
CA ASN A 54 14.89 -5.32 -8.29
C ASN A 54 15.11 -6.11 -7.00
N HIS A 55 14.94 -5.48 -5.84
CA HIS A 55 14.98 -6.15 -4.54
C HIS A 55 13.84 -7.16 -4.41
N VAL A 56 12.60 -6.75 -4.71
CA VAL A 56 11.42 -7.64 -4.74
C VAL A 56 11.67 -8.85 -5.63
N ILE A 57 12.17 -8.67 -6.85
CA ILE A 57 12.47 -9.80 -7.76
C ILE A 57 13.48 -10.76 -7.12
N ARG A 58 14.59 -10.22 -6.62
CA ARG A 58 15.68 -11.02 -6.02
C ARG A 58 15.17 -11.82 -4.83
N ASP A 59 14.42 -11.17 -3.96
CA ASP A 59 13.95 -11.72 -2.70
C ASP A 59 12.86 -12.77 -2.96
N LEU A 60 11.91 -12.48 -3.86
CA LEU A 60 10.93 -13.46 -4.33
C LEU A 60 11.59 -14.66 -5.01
N HIS A 61 12.59 -14.45 -5.86
CA HIS A 61 13.33 -15.54 -6.51
C HIS A 61 14.01 -16.46 -5.47
N SER A 62 14.64 -15.86 -4.46
CA SER A 62 15.29 -16.59 -3.36
C SER A 62 14.28 -17.43 -2.58
N LEU A 63 13.14 -16.83 -2.19
CA LEU A 63 12.06 -17.53 -1.48
C LEU A 63 11.46 -18.65 -2.33
N LEU A 64 11.13 -18.39 -3.60
CA LEU A 64 10.58 -19.37 -4.54
C LEU A 64 11.49 -20.58 -4.69
N THR A 65 12.80 -20.35 -4.83
CA THR A 65 13.79 -21.41 -4.99
C THR A 65 13.83 -22.31 -3.74
N LYS A 66 13.78 -21.71 -2.54
CA LYS A 66 13.77 -22.48 -1.30
C LYS A 66 12.47 -23.24 -1.07
N ILE A 67 11.33 -22.62 -1.34
CA ILE A 67 10.02 -23.27 -1.23
C ILE A 67 9.93 -24.47 -2.19
N ASP A 68 10.44 -24.33 -3.42
CA ASP A 68 10.46 -25.43 -4.39
C ASP A 68 11.39 -26.56 -3.96
N ALA A 69 12.58 -26.24 -3.46
CA ALA A 69 13.51 -27.21 -2.89
C ALA A 69 12.88 -27.99 -1.71
N LEU A 70 12.22 -27.28 -0.80
CA LEU A 70 11.50 -27.90 0.31
C LEU A 70 10.36 -28.81 -0.20
N ARG A 71 9.60 -28.36 -1.20
CA ARG A 71 8.53 -29.15 -1.81
C ARG A 71 9.05 -30.46 -2.41
N ILE A 72 10.20 -30.43 -3.08
CA ILE A 72 10.86 -31.62 -3.62
C ILE A 72 11.28 -32.54 -2.48
N SER A 73 11.91 -32.02 -1.43
CA SER A 73 12.30 -32.79 -0.25
C SER A 73 11.10 -33.49 0.40
N ILE A 74 9.99 -32.77 0.60
CA ILE A 74 8.74 -33.35 1.14
C ILE A 74 8.26 -34.49 0.26
N ARG A 75 8.35 -34.40 -1.07
CA ARG A 75 7.94 -35.49 -1.97
C ARG A 75 8.86 -36.71 -1.91
N CYS A 76 10.16 -36.52 -1.64
CA CYS A 76 11.16 -37.58 -1.71
C CYS A 76 11.42 -38.29 -0.38
N THR A 77 11.08 -37.71 0.77
CA THR A 77 11.29 -38.35 2.08
C THR A 77 10.07 -38.28 2.99
N GLU A 78 9.86 -39.34 3.76
CA GLU A 78 8.88 -39.40 4.86
C GLU A 78 9.54 -39.12 6.22
N ASP A 79 10.87 -39.06 6.28
CA ASP A 79 11.60 -38.86 7.52
C ASP A 79 11.53 -37.40 7.98
N PHE A 80 10.75 -37.17 9.03
CA PHE A 80 10.57 -35.83 9.60
C PHE A 80 11.87 -35.25 10.16
N SER A 81 12.80 -36.07 10.64
CA SER A 81 14.09 -35.58 11.16
C SER A 81 14.94 -34.91 10.08
N VAL A 82 14.75 -35.32 8.82
CA VAL A 82 15.39 -34.72 7.64
C VAL A 82 14.64 -33.47 7.16
N LEU A 83 13.30 -33.46 7.27
CA LEU A 83 12.47 -32.34 6.83
C LEU A 83 12.47 -31.15 7.81
N ALA A 84 12.53 -31.41 9.12
CA ALA A 84 12.37 -30.39 10.14
C ALA A 84 13.38 -29.23 10.03
N PRO A 85 14.69 -29.47 9.79
CA PRO A 85 15.65 -28.39 9.60
C PRO A 85 15.33 -27.53 8.38
N ALA A 86 14.95 -28.15 7.25
CA ALA A 86 14.62 -27.45 6.02
C ALA A 86 13.32 -26.62 6.15
N MET A 87 12.32 -27.14 6.88
CA MET A 87 11.09 -26.41 7.19
C MET A 87 11.38 -25.18 8.04
N ARG A 88 12.18 -25.34 9.10
CA ARG A 88 12.56 -24.24 9.99
C ARG A 88 13.35 -23.16 9.25
N GLU A 89 14.37 -23.56 8.48
CA GLU A 89 15.18 -22.63 7.70
C GLU A 89 14.34 -21.86 6.68
N THR A 90 13.39 -22.54 6.02
CA THR A 90 12.46 -21.89 5.07
C THR A 90 11.56 -20.88 5.78
N ALA A 91 11.01 -21.24 6.95
CA ALA A 91 10.17 -20.36 7.76
C ALA A 91 10.95 -19.10 8.21
N GLU A 92 12.13 -19.29 8.78
CA GLU A 92 13.01 -18.20 9.23
C GLU A 92 13.38 -17.28 8.08
N GLN A 93 13.66 -17.83 6.90
CA GLN A 93 13.96 -16.99 5.74
C GLN A 93 12.76 -16.17 5.28
N ILE A 94 11.56 -16.77 5.21
CA ILE A 94 10.34 -16.04 4.84
C ILE A 94 10.16 -14.85 5.79
N GLU A 95 10.21 -15.10 7.10
CA GLU A 95 10.04 -14.05 8.12
C GLU A 95 11.15 -12.99 8.07
N SER A 96 12.38 -13.37 7.72
CA SER A 96 13.49 -12.42 7.59
C SER A 96 13.35 -11.48 6.39
N VAL A 97 12.74 -11.96 5.30
CA VAL A 97 12.59 -11.21 4.04
C VAL A 97 11.34 -10.33 4.06
N LEU A 98 10.30 -10.75 4.78
CA LEU A 98 8.99 -10.12 4.75
C LEU A 98 9.00 -8.60 5.03
N PRO A 99 9.72 -8.09 6.05
CA PRO A 99 9.74 -6.66 6.33
C PRO A 99 10.36 -5.83 5.19
N SER A 100 11.44 -6.33 4.57
CA SER A 100 12.07 -5.66 3.42
C SER A 100 11.11 -5.65 2.23
N LEU A 101 10.46 -6.78 1.96
CA LEU A 101 9.51 -6.92 0.87
C LEU A 101 8.33 -5.94 1.03
N GLN A 102 7.79 -5.81 2.23
CA GLN A 102 6.72 -4.86 2.56
C GLN A 102 7.18 -3.41 2.36
N ALA A 103 8.39 -3.07 2.82
CA ALA A 103 8.96 -1.74 2.62
C ALA A 103 9.15 -1.42 1.14
N ASP A 104 9.69 -2.37 0.35
CA ASP A 104 9.87 -2.19 -1.09
C ASP A 104 8.53 -2.00 -1.82
N PHE A 105 7.49 -2.77 -1.45
CA PHE A 105 6.15 -2.57 -1.99
C PHE A 105 5.59 -1.18 -1.67
N LEU A 106 5.84 -0.68 -0.47
CA LEU A 106 5.43 0.65 -0.05
C LEU A 106 6.16 1.74 -0.86
N THR A 107 7.47 1.58 -1.10
CA THR A 107 8.25 2.50 -1.94
C THR A 107 7.75 2.53 -3.39
N ILE A 108 7.53 1.35 -3.98
CA ILE A 108 6.95 1.23 -5.34
C ILE A 108 5.60 1.92 -5.37
N ARG A 109 4.83 1.74 -4.30
CA ARG A 109 3.51 2.34 -4.16
C ARG A 109 3.53 3.86 -4.18
N HIS A 110 4.32 4.48 -3.33
CA HIS A 110 4.38 5.93 -3.25
C HIS A 110 4.89 6.52 -4.55
N SER A 111 5.90 5.90 -5.15
CA SER A 111 6.43 6.31 -6.44
C SER A 111 5.37 6.30 -7.54
N ALA A 112 4.57 5.24 -7.62
CA ALA A 112 3.50 5.13 -8.61
C ALA A 112 2.38 6.16 -8.41
N LEU A 113 1.96 6.37 -7.16
CA LEU A 113 0.90 7.34 -6.83
C LEU A 113 1.36 8.78 -7.07
N ASP A 114 2.58 9.12 -6.65
CA ASP A 114 3.14 10.46 -6.85
C ASP A 114 3.29 10.78 -8.33
N LEU A 115 3.76 9.82 -9.12
CA LEU A 115 3.91 9.99 -10.56
C LEU A 115 2.56 10.21 -11.26
N LEU A 116 1.57 9.38 -10.97
CA LEU A 116 0.23 9.50 -11.56
C LEU A 116 -0.49 10.78 -11.09
N ARG A 117 -0.31 11.18 -9.83
CA ARG A 117 -0.88 12.41 -9.29
C ARG A 117 -0.23 13.64 -9.92
N TRP A 118 1.09 13.63 -10.04
CA TRP A 118 1.83 14.70 -10.70
C TRP A 118 1.40 14.85 -12.16
N GLU A 119 1.27 13.72 -12.86
CA GLU A 119 0.79 13.70 -14.24
C GLU A 119 -0.61 14.31 -14.36
N LYS A 120 -1.58 13.82 -13.57
CA LYS A 120 -2.98 14.29 -13.60
C LYS A 120 -3.11 15.79 -13.30
N ARG A 121 -2.31 16.33 -12.36
CA ARG A 121 -2.48 17.70 -11.86
C ARG A 121 -1.67 18.75 -12.58
N PHE A 122 -0.42 18.45 -12.93
CA PHE A 122 0.53 19.48 -13.36
C PHE A 122 1.06 19.25 -14.76
N ALA A 123 1.01 18.00 -15.22
CA ALA A 123 1.71 17.59 -16.42
C ALA A 123 0.78 16.92 -17.43
N HIS A 124 -0.53 17.17 -17.36
CA HIS A 124 -1.51 16.52 -18.23
C HIS A 124 -1.23 16.84 -19.70
N ILE A 125 -1.15 15.79 -20.52
CA ILE A 125 -1.04 15.90 -21.98
C ILE A 125 -2.29 15.26 -22.56
N GLU A 126 -3.07 16.06 -23.29
CA GLU A 126 -4.24 15.59 -24.04
C GLU A 126 -3.82 14.48 -25.02
N ASP A 127 -4.60 13.39 -25.07
CA ASP A 127 -4.34 12.19 -25.88
C ASP A 127 -3.08 11.37 -25.54
N SER A 128 -2.40 11.61 -24.42
CA SER A 128 -1.30 10.75 -23.97
C SER A 128 -1.81 9.40 -23.47
N ASP A 129 -1.34 8.32 -24.08
CA ASP A 129 -1.63 6.95 -23.65
C ASP A 129 -0.66 6.44 -22.57
N LEU A 130 0.36 7.22 -22.22
CA LEU A 130 1.39 6.80 -21.27
C LEU A 130 0.87 6.48 -19.87
N PRO A 131 -0.10 7.22 -19.27
CA PRO A 131 -0.70 6.83 -18.00
C PRO A 131 -1.44 5.49 -18.08
N ALA A 132 -2.08 5.19 -19.23
CA ALA A 132 -2.75 3.91 -19.45
C ALA A 132 -1.75 2.77 -19.63
N GLN A 133 -0.69 2.99 -20.43
CA GLN A 133 0.41 2.03 -20.57
C GLN A 133 1.09 1.77 -19.22
N TYR A 134 1.28 2.79 -18.39
CA TYR A 134 1.86 2.66 -17.06
C TYR A 134 1.04 1.72 -16.19
N ARG A 135 -0.28 1.95 -16.14
CA ARG A 135 -1.23 1.07 -15.44
C ARG A 135 -1.22 -0.35 -16.02
N GLU A 136 -1.17 -0.51 -17.35
CA GLU A 136 -1.06 -1.83 -17.96
C GLU A 136 0.21 -2.57 -17.51
N ARG A 137 1.36 -1.90 -17.48
CA ARG A 137 2.63 -2.49 -17.02
C ARG A 137 2.59 -2.87 -15.53
N CYS A 138 1.97 -2.05 -14.69
CA CYS A 138 1.65 -2.41 -13.29
C CYS A 138 0.84 -3.73 -13.23
N GLY A 139 -0.20 -3.84 -14.05
CA GLY A 139 -1.02 -5.06 -14.16
C GLY A 139 -0.23 -6.27 -14.64
N GLN A 140 0.70 -6.10 -15.58
CA GLN A 140 1.58 -7.17 -16.04
C GLN A 140 2.51 -7.66 -14.93
N LEU A 141 3.12 -6.76 -14.15
CA LEU A 141 3.95 -7.14 -13.00
C LEU A 141 3.18 -8.00 -12.00
N LEU A 142 1.91 -7.66 -11.72
CA LEU A 142 1.05 -8.45 -10.84
C LEU A 142 0.77 -9.86 -11.35
N SER A 143 0.65 -10.03 -12.66
CA SER A 143 0.39 -11.33 -13.26
C SER A 143 1.53 -12.33 -13.01
N TYR A 144 2.75 -11.81 -12.79
CA TYR A 144 3.93 -12.59 -12.47
C TYR A 144 4.13 -12.82 -10.97
N THR A 145 3.48 -12.05 -10.09
CA THR A 145 3.58 -12.23 -8.65
C THR A 145 2.98 -13.59 -8.26
N PRO A 146 3.79 -14.54 -7.77
CA PRO A 146 3.35 -15.90 -7.53
C PRO A 146 2.34 -15.92 -6.38
N LEU A 147 1.12 -16.37 -6.66
CA LEU A 147 0.17 -16.76 -5.64
C LEU A 147 0.54 -18.16 -5.18
N PHE A 148 1.15 -18.25 -4.00
CA PHE A 148 1.46 -19.54 -3.43
C PHE A 148 0.22 -20.24 -2.87
N ARG A 149 -0.87 -19.53 -2.57
CA ARG A 149 -2.08 -20.10 -1.94
C ARG A 149 -2.48 -21.49 -2.48
N PRO A 150 -2.63 -21.75 -3.79
CA PRO A 150 -2.97 -23.09 -4.27
C PRO A 150 -1.88 -24.15 -4.04
N ALA A 151 -0.61 -23.77 -4.22
CA ALA A 151 0.53 -24.65 -3.97
C ALA A 151 0.75 -24.93 -2.47
N LEU A 152 0.38 -23.97 -1.63
CA LEU A 152 0.45 -24.05 -0.17
C LEU A 152 -0.71 -24.82 0.41
N GLU A 153 -1.92 -24.66 -0.11
CA GLU A 153 -3.05 -25.52 0.25
C GLU A 153 -2.78 -26.97 -0.14
N ALA A 154 -2.11 -27.21 -1.27
CA ALA A 154 -1.65 -28.54 -1.66
C ALA A 154 -0.56 -29.05 -0.68
N MET A 155 0.47 -28.25 -0.42
CA MET A 155 1.54 -28.62 0.52
C MET A 155 1.01 -28.83 1.95
N GLN A 156 0.08 -28.00 2.40
CA GLN A 156 -0.57 -28.09 3.70
C GLN A 156 -1.44 -29.34 3.77
N ARG A 157 -2.20 -29.67 2.72
CA ARG A 157 -2.95 -30.94 2.65
C ARG A 157 -2.01 -32.14 2.70
N ASP A 158 -0.95 -32.14 1.89
CA ASP A 158 0.06 -33.19 1.87
C ASP A 158 0.68 -33.38 3.26
N LEU A 159 1.02 -32.27 3.95
CA LEU A 159 1.63 -32.29 5.27
C LEU A 159 0.64 -32.67 6.38
N LEU A 160 -0.62 -32.23 6.31
CA LEU A 160 -1.68 -32.60 7.26
C LEU A 160 -2.12 -34.05 7.11
N GLU A 161 -2.20 -34.57 5.88
CA GLU A 161 -2.46 -36.00 5.63
C GLU A 161 -1.34 -36.87 6.21
N ARG A 162 -0.09 -36.42 6.10
CA ARG A 162 1.07 -37.06 6.72
C ARG A 162 1.06 -36.92 8.25
N SER A 163 0.65 -35.77 8.79
CA SER A 163 0.62 -35.52 10.23
C SER A 163 -0.53 -36.22 10.95
N LYS A 164 -1.58 -36.70 10.27
CA LYS A 164 -2.62 -37.54 10.89
C LYS A 164 -2.08 -38.84 11.51
N ARG A 165 -0.81 -39.18 11.28
CA ARG A 165 -0.11 -40.34 11.86
C ARG A 165 0.86 -39.99 13.01
N SER A 166 1.07 -38.73 13.39
CA SER A 166 2.05 -38.33 14.43
C SER A 166 1.72 -36.96 15.07
N LYS A 167 2.21 -36.68 16.28
CA LYS A 167 2.05 -35.37 16.95
C LYS A 167 2.47 -34.22 16.02
N ILE A 168 1.67 -33.15 15.97
CA ILE A 168 1.98 -31.93 15.19
C ILE A 168 3.33 -31.38 15.65
N PHE A 169 4.24 -31.17 14.70
CA PHE A 169 5.60 -30.71 14.96
C PHE A 169 5.69 -29.18 14.94
N PRO A 170 6.45 -28.54 15.85
CA PRO A 170 6.61 -27.08 15.89
C PRO A 170 7.12 -26.46 14.59
N GLU A 171 8.03 -27.12 13.88
CA GLU A 171 8.63 -26.61 12.64
C GLU A 171 7.61 -26.50 11.51
N LEU A 172 6.68 -27.45 11.44
CA LEU A 172 5.58 -27.41 10.49
C LEU A 172 4.64 -26.24 10.79
N GLN A 173 4.35 -26.00 12.07
CA GLN A 173 3.51 -24.85 12.48
C GLN A 173 4.19 -23.52 12.14
N ALA A 174 5.50 -23.39 12.42
CA ALA A 174 6.26 -22.19 12.09
C ALA A 174 6.27 -21.92 10.59
N LEU A 175 6.49 -22.95 9.76
CA LEU A 175 6.43 -22.83 8.32
C LEU A 175 5.05 -22.39 7.81
N LEU A 176 3.97 -22.99 8.31
CA LEU A 176 2.61 -22.62 7.92
C LEU A 176 2.29 -21.17 8.33
N ALA A 177 2.72 -20.72 9.51
CA ALA A 177 2.54 -19.35 9.95
C ALA A 177 3.28 -18.36 9.03
N ALA A 178 4.57 -18.62 8.75
CA ALA A 178 5.39 -17.77 7.88
C ALA A 178 4.81 -17.67 6.47
N LEU A 179 4.35 -18.79 5.91
CA LEU A 179 3.69 -18.82 4.60
C LEU A 179 2.36 -18.05 4.60
N ASN A 180 1.62 -18.08 5.70
CA ASN A 180 0.39 -17.29 5.84
C ASN A 180 0.70 -15.79 5.88
N HIS A 181 1.70 -15.36 6.68
CA HIS A 181 2.15 -13.98 6.72
C HIS A 181 2.62 -13.48 5.34
N TYR A 182 3.39 -14.31 4.63
CA TYR A 182 3.78 -14.02 3.26
C TYR A 182 2.57 -13.79 2.33
N ASN A 183 1.57 -14.68 2.37
CA ASN A 183 0.39 -14.53 1.51
C ASN A 183 -0.37 -13.24 1.82
N VAL A 184 -0.54 -12.91 3.10
CA VAL A 184 -1.19 -11.64 3.51
C VAL A 184 -0.43 -10.44 2.94
N ALA A 185 0.91 -10.43 3.02
CA ALA A 185 1.71 -9.35 2.46
C ALA A 185 1.58 -9.25 0.93
N ILE A 186 1.60 -10.37 0.21
CA ILE A 186 1.41 -10.39 -1.24
C ILE A 186 -0.01 -10.00 -1.65
N GLU A 187 -1.03 -10.44 -0.92
CA GLU A 187 -2.42 -10.04 -1.19
C GLU A 187 -2.60 -8.53 -0.98
N SER A 188 -2.02 -7.97 0.09
CA SER A 188 -1.96 -6.52 0.30
C SER A 188 -1.26 -5.80 -0.86
N ALA A 189 -0.10 -6.29 -1.30
CA ALA A 189 0.61 -5.73 -2.46
C ALA A 189 -0.19 -5.83 -3.77
N ARG A 190 -0.98 -6.90 -3.95
CA ARG A 190 -1.88 -7.03 -5.10
C ARG A 190 -3.06 -6.08 -5.04
N GLY A 191 -3.69 -5.94 -3.88
CA GLY A 191 -4.76 -4.96 -3.65
C GLY A 191 -4.26 -3.55 -3.94
N PHE A 192 -3.03 -3.24 -3.53
CA PHE A 192 -2.36 -2.00 -3.84
C PHE A 192 -2.21 -1.77 -5.35
N VAL A 193 -1.56 -2.67 -6.09
CA VAL A 193 -1.37 -2.40 -7.52
C VAL A 193 -2.70 -2.40 -8.27
N GLN A 194 -3.69 -3.19 -7.83
CA GLN A 194 -5.03 -3.13 -8.39
C GLN A 194 -5.65 -1.73 -8.27
N SER A 195 -5.40 -1.00 -7.17
CA SER A 195 -5.87 0.38 -7.03
C SER A 195 -5.12 1.38 -7.90
N VAL A 196 -3.86 1.11 -8.26
CA VAL A 196 -3.14 1.91 -9.27
C VAL A 196 -3.72 1.65 -10.67
N VAL A 197 -4.00 0.38 -10.99
CA VAL A 197 -4.46 -0.06 -12.32
C VAL A 197 -5.90 0.37 -12.58
N ASN A 198 -6.79 0.12 -11.62
CA ASN A 198 -8.21 0.44 -11.66
C ASN A 198 -8.63 0.89 -10.26
N PRO A 199 -8.39 2.16 -9.88
CA PRO A 199 -8.92 2.66 -8.62
C PRO A 199 -10.45 2.52 -8.64
N PRO A 200 -11.07 1.88 -7.62
CA PRO A 200 -12.52 1.73 -7.57
C PRO A 200 -13.21 3.09 -7.47
N MET A 201 -12.54 4.05 -6.84
CA MET A 201 -12.93 5.45 -6.72
C MET A 201 -11.69 6.34 -6.80
N ASP A 202 -11.85 7.57 -7.27
CA ASP A 202 -10.82 8.60 -7.22
C ASP A 202 -10.74 9.19 -5.81
N LEU A 203 -9.56 9.12 -5.19
CA LEU A 203 -9.32 9.77 -3.89
C LEU A 203 -9.13 11.27 -4.07
N VAL A 204 -10.07 12.07 -3.56
CA VAL A 204 -10.07 13.53 -3.66
C VAL A 204 -9.82 14.12 -2.28
N PHE A 205 -8.91 15.09 -2.19
CA PHE A 205 -8.66 15.82 -0.94
C PHE A 205 -9.27 17.21 -1.02
N HIS A 206 -10.06 17.56 0.00
CA HIS A 206 -10.52 18.92 0.25
C HIS A 206 -9.87 19.45 1.51
N GLU A 207 -9.43 20.71 1.46
CA GLU A 207 -8.76 21.38 2.58
C GLU A 207 -9.64 22.51 3.06
N THR A 208 -9.93 22.55 4.36
CA THR A 208 -10.62 23.72 4.94
C THR A 208 -9.64 24.87 5.18
N GLU A 209 -10.14 26.10 5.23
CA GLU A 209 -9.33 27.27 5.58
C GLU A 209 -8.62 27.12 6.95
N GLN A 210 -9.28 26.44 7.89
CA GLN A 210 -8.72 26.17 9.21
C GLN A 210 -7.56 25.18 9.13
N PHE A 211 -7.71 24.11 8.34
CA PHE A 211 -6.61 23.19 8.06
C PHE A 211 -5.43 23.91 7.38
N LEU A 212 -5.67 24.76 6.39
CA LEU A 212 -4.60 25.51 5.72
C LEU A 212 -3.87 26.44 6.70
N THR A 213 -4.61 27.12 7.59
CA THR A 213 -4.03 27.97 8.63
C THR A 213 -3.18 27.14 9.60
N ASP A 214 -3.68 25.99 10.05
CA ASP A 214 -2.96 25.06 10.91
C ASP A 214 -1.69 24.53 10.22
N TRP A 215 -1.82 24.11 8.95
CA TRP A 215 -0.74 23.63 8.08
C TRP A 215 0.38 24.65 7.96
N ASP A 216 0.01 25.94 7.87
CA ASP A 216 0.98 27.03 7.76
C ASP A 216 1.83 27.26 9.01
N THR A 217 1.43 26.71 10.16
CA THR A 217 2.22 26.76 11.40
C THR A 217 3.31 25.68 11.48
N VAL A 218 3.25 24.65 10.63
CA VAL A 218 4.19 23.53 10.62
C VAL A 218 5.41 23.89 9.77
N ASP A 219 6.60 23.44 10.16
CA ASP A 219 7.80 23.66 9.35
C ASP A 219 7.80 22.80 8.07
N THR A 220 8.58 23.21 7.07
CA THR A 220 8.60 22.58 5.75
C THR A 220 8.98 21.11 5.77
N GLN A 221 9.90 20.70 6.65
CA GLN A 221 10.32 19.30 6.72
C GLN A 221 9.19 18.44 7.29
N GLN A 222 8.59 18.87 8.40
CA GLN A 222 7.47 18.16 9.02
C GLN A 222 6.24 18.11 8.11
N ARG A 223 5.97 19.15 7.31
CA ARG A 223 4.90 19.11 6.30
C ARG A 223 5.10 17.99 5.28
N ALA A 224 6.34 17.75 4.84
CA ALA A 224 6.63 16.68 3.89
C ALA A 224 6.39 15.29 4.51
N GLU A 225 6.79 15.11 5.77
CA GLU A 225 6.55 13.89 6.55
C GLU A 225 5.04 13.66 6.76
N LEU A 226 4.31 14.67 7.22
CA LEU A 226 2.86 14.63 7.43
C LEU A 226 2.10 14.37 6.13
N ALA A 227 2.49 15.00 5.02
CA ALA A 227 1.86 14.79 3.73
C ALA A 227 2.01 13.34 3.26
N THR A 228 3.17 12.73 3.54
CA THR A 228 3.43 11.32 3.28
C THR A 228 2.51 10.45 4.13
N VAL A 229 2.52 10.62 5.46
CA VAL A 229 1.67 9.83 6.38
C VAL A 229 0.19 9.96 6.04
N LEU A 230 -0.28 11.18 5.75
CA LEU A 230 -1.66 11.46 5.37
C LEU A 230 -2.04 10.73 4.08
N ASN A 231 -1.22 10.88 3.03
CA ASN A 231 -1.47 10.23 1.75
C ASN A 231 -1.46 8.71 1.89
N ASP A 232 -0.48 8.16 2.60
CA ASP A 232 -0.32 6.72 2.79
C ASP A 232 -1.50 6.12 3.55
N SER A 233 -1.97 6.81 4.58
CA SER A 233 -3.11 6.39 5.39
C SER A 233 -4.40 6.47 4.59
N CYS A 234 -4.72 7.63 3.99
CA CYS A 234 -5.98 7.82 3.27
C CYS A 234 -6.10 6.94 2.03
N GLN A 235 -4.99 6.60 1.37
CA GLN A 235 -4.99 5.67 0.26
C GLN A 235 -5.45 4.25 0.68
N LEU A 236 -5.28 3.84 1.94
CA LEU A 236 -5.80 2.56 2.44
C LEU A 236 -7.33 2.48 2.33
N LEU A 237 -8.05 3.61 2.29
CA LEU A 237 -9.50 3.64 2.09
C LEU A 237 -9.94 2.95 0.79
N LEU A 238 -9.08 2.95 -0.24
CA LEU A 238 -9.40 2.39 -1.54
C LEU A 238 -9.26 0.86 -1.63
N TYR A 239 -8.48 0.21 -0.75
CA TYR A 239 -8.17 -1.23 -0.91
C TYR A 239 -7.84 -1.99 0.38
N ASP A 240 -7.62 -1.31 1.51
CA ASP A 240 -7.38 -1.93 2.82
C ASP A 240 -8.05 -1.11 3.93
N GLN A 241 -9.39 -1.11 3.93
CA GLN A 241 -10.17 -0.42 4.97
C GLN A 241 -9.83 -0.92 6.39
N ALA A 242 -9.40 -2.18 6.54
CA ALA A 242 -8.98 -2.70 7.84
C ALA A 242 -7.67 -2.05 8.29
N GLY A 243 -6.68 -1.95 7.41
CA GLY A 243 -5.44 -1.21 7.64
C GLY A 243 -5.69 0.27 7.93
N PHE A 244 -6.59 0.91 7.17
CA PHE A 244 -7.00 2.29 7.44
C PHE A 244 -7.53 2.44 8.88
N ARG A 245 -8.49 1.60 9.27
CA ARG A 245 -9.09 1.62 10.62
C ARG A 245 -8.10 1.31 11.75
N GLN A 246 -6.99 0.66 11.46
CA GLN A 246 -5.90 0.48 12.42
C GLN A 246 -5.00 1.73 12.52
N ALA A 247 -4.85 2.47 11.42
CA ALA A 247 -4.05 3.68 11.35
C ALA A 247 -4.76 4.90 11.95
N VAL A 248 -6.10 4.91 11.98
CA VAL A 248 -6.89 6.05 12.48
C VAL A 248 -7.74 5.71 13.70
N GLN A 249 -8.13 6.73 14.45
CA GLN A 249 -9.18 6.65 15.45
C GLN A 249 -10.50 7.15 14.86
N GLU A 250 -11.51 6.29 14.82
CA GLU A 250 -12.88 6.66 14.45
C GLU A 250 -13.57 7.43 15.59
N ILE A 251 -14.23 8.53 15.24
CA ILE A 251 -14.96 9.38 16.19
C ILE A 251 -16.45 9.12 16.04
N GLN A 252 -17.04 8.47 17.06
CA GLN A 252 -18.47 8.22 17.07
C GLN A 252 -19.24 9.46 17.54
N HIS A 253 -20.19 9.91 16.71
CA HIS A 253 -21.15 10.96 17.08
C HIS A 253 -22.56 10.37 17.26
N PRO A 254 -23.33 10.78 18.29
CA PRO A 254 -24.70 10.28 18.52
C PRO A 254 -25.74 10.64 17.45
N VAL A 255 -25.35 11.40 16.41
CA VAL A 255 -26.19 11.80 15.27
C VAL A 255 -25.82 10.98 14.01
N SER A 256 -25.06 9.89 14.19
CA SER A 256 -24.60 9.01 13.10
C SER A 256 -25.72 8.19 12.44
N ASP A 257 -26.95 8.19 12.99
CA ASP A 257 -28.11 7.60 12.32
C ASP A 257 -28.55 8.52 11.17
N GLY A 258 -27.99 8.30 9.98
CA GLY A 258 -28.43 8.92 8.71
C GLY A 258 -27.53 10.01 8.14
N VAL A 259 -26.31 10.20 8.68
CA VAL A 259 -25.28 11.05 8.06
C VAL A 259 -24.16 10.15 7.53
N ASP A 260 -23.93 10.19 6.21
CA ASP A 260 -22.98 9.30 5.51
C ASP A 260 -21.50 9.66 5.72
N SER A 261 -21.21 10.77 6.43
CA SER A 261 -19.84 11.27 6.67
C SER A 261 -19.24 10.68 7.93
N SER A 262 -18.14 9.94 7.77
CA SER A 262 -17.40 9.34 8.89
C SER A 262 -16.23 10.22 9.32
N LEU A 263 -16.16 10.55 10.60
CA LEU A 263 -15.12 11.42 11.18
C LEU A 263 -13.99 10.59 11.81
N TYR A 264 -12.74 10.95 11.48
CA TYR A 264 -11.56 10.25 11.93
C TYR A 264 -10.47 11.19 12.44
N VAL A 265 -9.59 10.65 13.28
CA VAL A 265 -8.35 11.28 13.71
C VAL A 265 -7.18 10.39 13.30
N LEU A 266 -6.30 10.92 12.46
CA LEU A 266 -5.05 10.28 12.08
C LEU A 266 -3.91 10.81 12.99
N PRO A 267 -3.33 9.95 13.85
CA PRO A 267 -2.17 10.31 14.66
C PRO A 267 -0.86 10.22 13.86
N ASP A 268 -0.03 11.26 13.97
CA ASP A 268 1.37 11.22 13.51
C ASP A 268 2.29 11.94 14.49
N GLY A 269 3.04 11.17 15.30
CA GLY A 269 3.91 11.72 16.35
C GLY A 269 3.16 12.68 17.28
N ARG A 270 3.58 13.96 17.26
CA ARG A 270 2.97 15.04 18.06
C ARG A 270 1.68 15.61 17.46
N TRP A 271 1.41 15.34 16.19
CA TRP A 271 0.34 15.93 15.41
C TRP A 271 -0.88 15.00 15.32
N ARG A 272 -2.05 15.61 15.16
CA ARG A 272 -3.33 14.95 14.96
C ARG A 272 -4.02 15.62 13.79
N ILE A 273 -4.33 14.84 12.76
CA ILE A 273 -5.10 15.31 11.61
C ILE A 273 -6.54 14.88 11.81
N ILE A 274 -7.45 15.84 11.88
CA ILE A 274 -8.89 15.57 11.92
C ILE A 274 -9.39 15.60 10.49
N LEU A 275 -10.03 14.52 10.05
CA LEU A 275 -10.49 14.36 8.68
C LEU A 275 -11.87 13.69 8.65
N ALA A 276 -12.68 14.08 7.67
CA ALA A 276 -13.92 13.39 7.31
C ALA A 276 -13.71 12.60 6.02
N VAL A 277 -14.37 11.46 5.92
CA VAL A 277 -14.42 10.63 4.71
C VAL A 277 -15.86 10.49 4.27
N ASP A 278 -16.09 10.84 3.01
CA ASP A 278 -17.36 10.71 2.31
C ASP A 278 -17.16 9.87 1.04
N GLU A 279 -18.15 9.05 0.70
CA GLU A 279 -18.21 8.38 -0.61
C GLU A 279 -19.19 9.13 -1.50
N ASP A 280 -18.77 9.49 -2.71
CA ASP A 280 -19.63 9.99 -3.77
C ASP A 280 -19.77 8.93 -4.87
N PRO A 281 -20.82 8.10 -4.84
CA PRO A 281 -21.02 7.03 -5.82
C PRO A 281 -21.35 7.56 -7.22
N VAL A 282 -21.78 8.82 -7.35
CA VAL A 282 -22.18 9.41 -8.64
C VAL A 282 -20.94 9.74 -9.46
N PHE A 283 -19.91 10.28 -8.81
CA PHE A 283 -18.63 10.60 -9.44
C PHE A 283 -17.57 9.52 -9.27
N ALA A 284 -17.89 8.44 -8.54
CA ALA A 284 -16.94 7.42 -8.12
C ALA A 284 -15.73 8.06 -7.42
N GLU A 285 -16.01 8.94 -6.47
CA GLU A 285 -14.99 9.65 -5.68
C GLU A 285 -15.08 9.23 -4.22
N LEU A 286 -13.91 9.11 -3.59
CA LEU A 286 -13.80 9.03 -2.14
C LEU A 286 -13.18 10.33 -1.66
N ILE A 287 -14.00 11.15 -1.01
CA ILE A 287 -13.66 12.51 -0.64
C ILE A 287 -13.11 12.49 0.78
N VAL A 288 -11.86 12.91 0.93
CA VAL A 288 -11.22 13.15 2.23
C VAL A 288 -11.18 14.64 2.49
N THR A 289 -11.98 15.10 3.44
CA THR A 289 -11.98 16.50 3.86
C THR A 289 -11.05 16.67 5.07
N LEU A 290 -9.96 17.42 4.90
CA LEU A 290 -9.00 17.77 5.93
C LEU A 290 -9.52 18.98 6.72
N LEU A 291 -9.94 18.70 7.96
CA LEU A 291 -10.66 19.66 8.79
C LEU A 291 -9.71 20.48 9.65
N ARG A 292 -8.77 19.83 10.34
CA ARG A 292 -7.81 20.48 11.26
C ARG A 292 -6.51 19.72 11.36
N LEU A 293 -5.42 20.43 11.65
CA LEU A 293 -4.13 19.85 12.04
C LEU A 293 -3.69 20.46 13.36
N VAL A 294 -3.67 19.67 14.42
CA VAL A 294 -3.40 20.18 15.76
C VAL A 294 -2.38 19.34 16.52
N PRO A 295 -1.61 19.93 17.44
CA PRO A 295 -0.81 19.12 18.35
C PRO A 295 -1.72 18.32 19.29
N ASN A 296 -1.22 17.20 19.82
CA ASN A 296 -2.02 16.26 20.60
C ASN A 296 -2.70 16.90 21.84
N ASP A 297 -2.07 17.89 22.46
CA ASP A 297 -2.62 18.64 23.61
C ASP A 297 -3.78 19.58 23.25
N ARG A 298 -4.05 19.78 21.95
CA ARG A 298 -5.13 20.60 21.41
C ARG A 298 -6.19 19.80 20.68
N LEU A 299 -6.11 18.46 20.70
CA LEU A 299 -7.05 17.59 20.00
C LEU A 299 -8.49 17.79 20.49
N GLU A 300 -8.74 17.71 21.80
CA GLU A 300 -10.11 17.74 22.33
C GLU A 300 -10.83 19.07 22.01
N PRO A 301 -10.25 20.27 22.23
CA PRO A 301 -10.89 21.51 21.84
C PRO A 301 -11.11 21.63 20.32
N ALA A 302 -10.17 21.13 19.51
CA ALA A 302 -10.28 21.19 18.06
C ALA A 302 -11.39 20.25 17.55
N LEU A 303 -11.47 19.04 18.11
CA LEU A 303 -12.50 18.07 17.77
C LEU A 303 -13.89 18.60 18.14
N GLN A 304 -14.05 19.18 19.33
CA GLN A 304 -15.31 19.83 19.72
C GLN A 304 -15.68 20.96 18.75
N SER A 305 -14.72 21.81 18.39
CA SER A 305 -14.95 22.89 17.42
C SER A 305 -15.36 22.37 16.04
N VAL A 306 -14.81 21.24 15.59
CA VAL A 306 -15.18 20.60 14.33
C VAL A 306 -16.59 20.03 14.42
N MET A 307 -16.91 19.31 15.51
CA MET A 307 -18.24 18.75 15.74
C MET A 307 -19.32 19.84 15.82
N ASP A 308 -19.05 20.94 16.55
CA ASP A 308 -19.94 22.10 16.66
C ASP A 308 -20.11 22.86 15.34
N GLY A 309 -19.18 22.67 14.39
CA GLY A 309 -19.25 23.21 13.04
C GLY A 309 -20.07 22.33 12.11
N LEU A 310 -19.78 21.03 12.09
CA LEU A 310 -20.40 20.05 11.19
C LEU A 310 -21.84 19.71 11.58
N TYR A 311 -22.13 19.58 12.87
CA TYR A 311 -23.43 19.09 13.37
C TYR A 311 -24.30 20.17 13.99
N ARG A 312 -23.96 21.45 13.78
CA ARG A 312 -24.71 22.58 14.36
C ARG A 312 -26.20 22.55 14.01
N ASP A 313 -26.51 22.17 12.78
CA ASP A 313 -27.87 22.16 12.23
C ASP A 313 -28.60 20.83 12.49
N PHE A 314 -27.90 19.82 13.01
CA PHE A 314 -28.41 18.47 13.27
C PHE A 314 -28.48 18.12 14.77
N SER A 315 -28.03 19.02 15.65
CA SER A 315 -28.26 18.87 17.08
C SER A 315 -29.75 19.06 17.36
N PRO A 316 -30.47 18.07 17.92
CA PRO A 316 -31.83 18.28 18.39
C PRO A 316 -31.77 19.41 19.43
N GLU A 317 -32.62 20.41 19.26
CA GLU A 317 -32.70 21.58 20.14
C GLU A 317 -32.64 21.17 21.62
N ARG A 318 -31.87 21.93 22.40
CA ARG A 318 -31.76 21.83 23.86
C ARG A 318 -33.11 21.91 24.57
#